data_AF-A0A2C9CK71-F1
#
_entry.id   AF-A0A2C9CK71-F1
#
_cell.length_a   1.000
_cell.length_b   1.000
_cell.length_c   1.000
_cell.angle_alpha   90.00
_cell.angle_beta   90.00
_cell.angle_gamma   90.00
#
_symmetry.space_group_name_H-M   'P 1'
#
loop_
_entity.id
_entity.type
_entity.pdbx_description
1 polymer ?
#
loop_
_entity_poly.entity_id
_entity_poly.type
_entity_poly.pdbx_seq_one_letter_code
_entity_poly.pdbx_strand_id
1 'polypeptide(L)'
;MMEPISASAMAHAAKEMAVREIPKEATETGLKESVLSEQLDIIKNNSLESLEAQDEAFSQRLKEYKTQVEINYEMGDFREKNVFSELKENYPEKDGYKIFPERYLCDKEGKIVRDTVSREARRIDFLIGTDREIMKSIEVTSEKAPKEMQLAKEERIREQGGNYIRLPETGELIIFPSNIKTEIWRRA
;
A
#
# COMPACT_ATOMS: atom_id res chain seq x y z
N MET A 1 -62.49 45.12 42.77
CA MET A 1 -61.68 45.75 43.83
C MET A 1 -62.18 45.26 45.17
N MET A 2 -61.38 44.46 45.87
CA MET A 2 -61.37 44.28 47.33
C MET A 2 -60.22 43.33 47.66
N GLU A 3 -59.16 43.86 48.27
CA GLU A 3 -58.16 43.08 49.02
C GLU A 3 -58.56 43.02 50.52
N PRO A 4 -57.75 42.46 51.44
CA PRO A 4 -57.71 41.05 51.84
C PRO A 4 -58.04 40.88 53.35
N ILE A 5 -58.16 39.65 53.85
CA ILE A 5 -58.21 39.41 55.31
C ILE A 5 -57.13 38.41 55.73
N SER A 6 -56.07 38.99 56.30
CA SER A 6 -55.28 38.60 57.48
C SER A 6 -54.99 37.12 57.79
N ALA A 7 -53.69 36.82 57.81
CA ALA A 7 -53.08 35.77 58.61
C ALA A 7 -53.21 36.09 60.11
N SER A 8 -53.82 35.20 60.92
CA SER A 8 -53.55 34.99 62.36
C SER A 8 -54.64 34.14 63.11
N ALA A 9 -54.93 32.93 62.65
CA ALA A 9 -55.56 31.86 63.44
C ALA A 9 -55.45 30.56 62.62
N MET A 10 -54.67 29.54 62.95
CA MET A 10 -54.61 28.86 64.23
C MET A 10 -53.24 28.21 64.42
N ALA A 11 -52.44 28.77 65.32
CA ALA A 11 -51.30 28.09 65.92
C ALA A 11 -51.65 27.81 67.39
N HIS A 12 -52.26 26.66 67.70
CA HIS A 12 -52.20 26.07 69.03
C HIS A 12 -52.65 24.60 69.03
N ALA A 13 -51.74 23.69 68.68
CA ALA A 13 -51.77 22.28 69.11
C ALA A 13 -50.36 21.68 68.95
N ALA A 14 -49.41 22.22 69.71
CA ALA A 14 -48.10 21.61 69.90
C ALA A 14 -47.97 21.17 71.37
N LYS A 15 -47.32 20.01 71.58
CA LYS A 15 -47.12 19.19 72.80
C LYS A 15 -48.23 18.17 73.03
N GLU A 16 -48.00 16.86 73.12
CA GLU A 16 -46.80 16.04 73.34
C GLU A 16 -47.18 14.61 72.90
N MET A 17 -46.31 13.91 72.16
CA MET A 17 -45.96 12.51 72.41
C MET A 17 -45.02 11.95 71.33
N ALA A 18 -43.90 11.39 71.81
CA ALA A 18 -42.99 10.45 71.16
C ALA A 18 -42.06 10.98 70.05
N VAL A 19 -40.91 11.48 70.51
CA VAL A 19 -39.61 11.39 69.83
C VAL A 19 -39.42 9.97 69.27
N ARG A 20 -39.28 9.85 67.94
CA ARG A 20 -38.57 8.75 67.31
C ARG A 20 -37.40 9.33 66.52
N GLU A 21 -36.24 8.75 66.80
CA GLU A 21 -34.94 9.10 66.25
C GLU A 21 -34.87 8.84 64.73
N ILE A 22 -33.93 9.58 64.13
CA ILE A 22 -33.64 9.79 62.72
C ILE A 22 -33.23 8.46 62.02
N PRO A 23 -33.29 8.36 60.67
CA PRO A 23 -31.98 8.47 60.00
C PRO A 23 -31.96 9.44 58.82
N LYS A 24 -30.84 10.14 58.76
CA LYS A 24 -30.37 10.99 57.67
C LYS A 24 -30.45 10.18 56.37
N GLU A 25 -31.22 10.65 55.39
CA GLU A 25 -30.97 10.32 53.98
C GLU A 25 -29.64 10.96 53.58
N ALA A 26 -28.56 10.30 53.97
CA ALA A 26 -27.30 10.40 53.28
C ALA A 26 -27.21 9.15 52.38
N THR A 27 -26.71 9.38 51.16
CA THR A 27 -26.07 8.38 50.30
C THR A 27 -26.96 7.31 49.63
N GLU A 28 -27.75 7.71 48.63
CA GLU A 28 -28.13 6.77 47.55
C GLU A 28 -27.84 7.37 46.16
N THR A 29 -28.01 8.69 46.00
CA THR A 29 -27.65 9.44 44.79
C THR A 29 -26.15 9.51 44.55
N GLY A 30 -25.35 9.84 45.57
CA GLY A 30 -23.88 9.91 45.44
C GLY A 30 -23.17 8.55 45.23
N LEU A 31 -23.77 7.45 45.69
CA LEU A 31 -23.27 6.09 45.46
C LEU A 31 -23.60 5.59 44.03
N LYS A 32 -24.76 5.94 43.49
CA LYS A 32 -25.11 5.62 42.09
C LYS A 32 -24.26 6.43 41.12
N GLU A 33 -23.95 7.69 41.44
CA GLU A 33 -23.09 8.55 40.64
C GLU A 33 -21.63 8.06 40.63
N SER A 34 -21.10 7.60 41.78
CA SER A 34 -19.73 7.05 41.86
C SER A 34 -19.59 5.69 41.15
N VAL A 35 -20.59 4.82 41.26
CA VAL A 35 -20.58 3.51 40.59
C VAL A 35 -20.73 3.67 39.07
N LEU A 36 -21.56 4.62 38.62
CA LEU A 36 -21.69 4.93 37.19
C LEU A 36 -20.42 5.56 36.62
N SER A 37 -19.74 6.46 37.35
CA SER A 37 -18.46 7.01 36.91
C SER A 37 -17.39 5.92 36.80
N GLU A 38 -17.33 5.02 37.78
CA GLU A 38 -16.35 3.92 37.80
C GLU A 38 -16.61 2.92 36.66
N GLN A 39 -17.87 2.60 36.37
CA GLN A 39 -18.24 1.79 35.20
C GLN A 39 -17.89 2.47 33.87
N LEU A 40 -18.08 3.79 33.75
CA LEU A 40 -17.72 4.53 32.55
C LEU A 40 -16.21 4.57 32.32
N ASP A 41 -15.42 4.72 33.38
CA ASP A 41 -13.97 4.72 33.29
C ASP A 41 -13.43 3.33 32.92
N ILE A 42 -14.02 2.25 33.46
CA ILE A 42 -13.70 0.87 33.05
C ILE A 42 -14.03 0.65 31.56
N ILE A 43 -15.20 1.09 31.10
CA ILE A 43 -15.60 0.93 29.69
C ILE A 43 -14.68 1.73 28.76
N LYS A 44 -14.34 2.97 29.12
CA LYS A 44 -13.44 3.82 28.33
C LYS A 44 -12.03 3.23 28.29
N ASN A 45 -11.50 2.76 29.41
CA ASN A 45 -10.15 2.20 29.48
C ASN A 45 -10.05 0.90 28.69
N ASN A 46 -11.03 -0.01 28.82
CA ASN A 46 -11.08 -1.23 27.99
C ASN A 46 -11.22 -0.91 26.49
N SER A 47 -11.99 0.13 26.14
CA SER A 47 -12.13 0.58 24.75
C SER A 47 -10.85 1.24 24.21
N LEU A 48 -10.10 1.95 25.06
CA LEU A 48 -8.84 2.58 24.70
C LEU A 48 -7.74 1.52 24.51
N GLU A 49 -7.60 0.59 25.46
CA GLU A 49 -6.68 -0.55 25.37
C GLU A 49 -6.93 -1.37 24.10
N SER A 50 -8.20 -1.60 23.75
CA SER A 50 -8.55 -2.30 22.51
C SER A 50 -8.16 -1.51 21.24
N LEU A 51 -8.19 -0.18 21.26
CA LEU A 51 -7.79 0.65 20.13
C LEU A 51 -6.26 0.74 20.01
N GLU A 52 -5.56 0.88 21.14
CA GLU A 52 -4.10 0.88 21.20
C GLU A 52 -3.53 -0.45 20.71
N ALA A 53 -4.11 -1.58 21.13
CA ALA A 53 -3.71 -2.91 20.63
C ALA A 53 -3.93 -3.07 19.11
N GLN A 54 -4.98 -2.47 18.56
CA GLN A 54 -5.23 -2.48 17.11
C GLN A 54 -4.22 -1.61 16.35
N ASP A 55 -3.88 -0.43 16.89
CA ASP A 55 -2.89 0.47 16.29
C ASP A 55 -1.48 -0.12 16.33
N GLU A 56 -1.12 -0.79 17.42
CA GLU A 56 0.14 -1.52 17.53
C GLU A 56 0.20 -2.69 16.55
N ALA A 57 -0.85 -3.50 16.45
CA ALA A 57 -0.94 -4.60 15.48
C ALA A 57 -0.88 -4.11 14.03
N PHE A 58 -1.50 -2.96 13.73
CA PHE A 58 -1.44 -2.33 12.42
C PHE A 58 -0.02 -1.82 12.11
N SER A 59 0.63 -1.16 13.07
CA SER A 59 2.00 -0.70 12.96
C SER A 59 2.99 -1.85 12.73
N GLN A 60 2.81 -2.96 13.44
CA GLN A 60 3.62 -4.16 13.26
C GLN A 60 3.44 -4.77 11.87
N ARG A 61 2.18 -4.93 11.41
CA ARG A 61 1.89 -5.41 10.04
C ARG A 61 2.48 -4.49 8.98
N LEU A 62 2.42 -3.16 9.17
CA LEU A 62 3.04 -2.20 8.26
C LEU A 62 4.55 -2.37 8.20
N LYS A 63 5.20 -2.62 9.33
CA LYS A 63 6.64 -2.88 9.40
C LYS A 63 7.01 -4.16 8.65
N GLU A 64 6.30 -5.25 8.91
CA GLU A 64 6.48 -6.53 8.22
C GLU A 64 6.31 -6.40 6.70
N TYR A 65 5.26 -5.69 6.28
CA TYR A 65 5.02 -5.43 4.86
C TYR A 65 6.17 -4.65 4.22
N LYS A 66 6.66 -3.58 4.87
CA LYS A 66 7.81 -2.80 4.38
C LYS A 66 9.06 -3.68 4.24
N THR A 67 9.37 -4.47 5.26
CA THR A 67 10.50 -5.41 5.22
C THR A 67 10.35 -6.43 4.09
N GLN A 68 9.16 -6.96 3.86
CA GLN A 68 8.92 -7.89 2.75
C GLN A 68 9.13 -7.24 1.38
N VAL A 69 8.71 -5.98 1.21
CA VAL A 69 8.94 -5.21 -0.03
C VAL A 69 10.42 -5.01 -0.28
N GLU A 70 11.19 -4.65 0.75
CA GLU A 70 12.65 -4.49 0.68
C GLU A 70 13.33 -5.80 0.26
N ILE A 71 12.98 -6.91 0.91
CA ILE A 71 13.51 -8.24 0.58
C ILE A 71 13.16 -8.62 -0.86
N ASN A 72 11.92 -8.39 -1.30
CA ASN A 72 11.49 -8.70 -2.66
C ASN A 72 12.27 -7.88 -3.70
N TYR A 73 12.55 -6.62 -3.39
CA TYR A 73 13.35 -5.73 -4.23
C TYR A 73 14.80 -6.21 -4.34
N GLU A 74 15.46 -6.49 -3.22
CA GLU A 74 16.85 -6.98 -3.20
C GLU A 74 17.00 -8.32 -3.94
N MET A 75 16.06 -9.25 -3.75
CA MET A 75 16.05 -10.50 -4.49
C MET A 75 15.81 -10.28 -5.99
N GLY A 76 15.04 -9.24 -6.37
CA GLY A 76 14.83 -8.84 -7.76
C GLY A 76 16.13 -8.44 -8.45
N ASP A 77 16.83 -7.50 -7.82
CA ASP A 77 18.13 -7.03 -8.28
C ASP A 77 19.16 -8.16 -8.35
N PHE A 78 19.17 -9.07 -7.36
CA PHE A 78 20.04 -10.24 -7.38
C PHE A 78 19.76 -11.16 -8.59
N ARG A 79 18.49 -11.46 -8.89
CA ARG A 79 18.12 -12.27 -10.05
C ARG A 79 18.56 -11.61 -11.35
N GLU A 80 18.32 -10.32 -11.51
CA GLU A 80 18.71 -9.58 -12.71
C GLU A 80 20.23 -9.59 -12.90
N LYS A 81 21.01 -9.41 -11.82
CA LYS A 81 22.48 -9.49 -11.87
C LYS A 81 23.00 -10.87 -12.28
N ASN A 82 22.38 -11.93 -11.77
CA ASN A 82 22.74 -13.30 -12.13
C ASN A 82 22.40 -13.59 -13.58
N VAL A 83 21.21 -13.22 -14.04
CA VAL A 83 20.81 -13.36 -15.45
C VAL A 83 21.72 -12.53 -16.35
N PHE A 84 22.09 -11.32 -15.97
CA PHE A 84 23.01 -10.51 -16.76
C PHE A 84 24.38 -11.18 -16.91
N SER A 85 24.89 -11.81 -15.86
CA SER A 85 26.13 -12.60 -15.93
C SER A 85 25.98 -13.81 -16.87
N GLU A 86 24.89 -14.57 -16.74
CA GLU A 86 24.54 -15.69 -17.62
C GLU A 86 24.44 -15.26 -19.09
N LEU A 87 23.82 -14.10 -19.36
CA LEU A 87 23.70 -13.55 -20.71
C LEU A 87 25.06 -13.16 -21.29
N LYS A 88 25.97 -12.60 -20.48
CA LYS A 88 27.33 -12.27 -20.95
C LYS A 88 28.15 -13.50 -21.35
N GLU A 89 27.93 -14.62 -20.68
CA GLU A 89 28.56 -15.89 -21.04
C GLU A 89 27.98 -16.46 -22.34
N ASN A 90 26.65 -16.42 -22.47
CA ASN A 90 25.94 -16.96 -23.63
C ASN A 90 26.03 -16.08 -24.89
N TYR A 91 26.17 -14.77 -24.72
CA TYR A 91 26.21 -13.75 -25.77
C TYR A 91 27.41 -12.81 -25.55
N PRO A 92 28.64 -13.32 -25.71
CA PRO A 92 29.82 -12.55 -25.36
C PRO A 92 30.11 -11.47 -26.41
N GLU A 93 30.56 -10.31 -25.94
CA GLU A 93 30.82 -9.14 -26.80
C GLU A 93 31.87 -9.40 -27.88
N LYS A 94 32.85 -10.26 -27.59
CA LYS A 94 33.88 -10.69 -28.57
C LYS A 94 33.30 -11.36 -29.82
N ASP A 95 32.09 -11.92 -29.73
CA ASP A 95 31.39 -12.56 -30.83
C ASP A 95 30.44 -11.58 -31.54
N GLY A 96 30.48 -10.29 -31.18
CA GLY A 96 29.70 -9.21 -31.79
C GLY A 96 28.35 -8.94 -31.14
N TYR A 97 28.02 -9.62 -30.05
CA TYR A 97 26.77 -9.41 -29.32
C TYR A 97 26.83 -8.20 -28.39
N LYS A 98 25.68 -7.55 -28.23
CA LYS A 98 25.46 -6.52 -27.21
C LYS A 98 24.23 -6.89 -26.38
N ILE A 99 24.34 -6.61 -25.08
CA ILE A 99 23.24 -6.76 -24.12
C ILE A 99 22.84 -5.36 -23.67
N PHE A 100 21.58 -5.01 -23.90
CA PHE A 100 21.01 -3.72 -23.51
C PHE A 100 20.09 -3.91 -22.30
N PRO A 101 20.59 -3.64 -21.07
CA PRO A 101 19.76 -3.73 -19.88
C PRO A 101 18.78 -2.55 -19.82
N GLU A 102 17.56 -2.78 -19.36
CA GLU A 102 16.55 -1.77 -19.06
C GLU A 102 16.27 -0.77 -20.20
N ARG A 103 15.44 -1.16 -21.18
CA ARG A 103 15.07 -0.30 -22.31
C ARG A 103 13.59 -0.05 -22.41
N TYR A 104 13.23 1.20 -22.68
CA TYR A 104 11.86 1.59 -22.97
C TYR A 104 11.53 1.40 -24.44
N LEU A 105 10.27 1.06 -24.71
CA LEU A 105 9.71 1.07 -26.04
C LEU A 105 9.44 2.50 -26.52
N CYS A 106 9.97 2.82 -27.69
CA CYS A 106 9.88 4.13 -28.31
C CYS A 106 9.19 4.06 -29.69
N ASP A 107 8.68 5.20 -30.15
CA ASP A 107 8.27 5.40 -31.53
C ASP A 107 9.49 5.65 -32.44
N LYS A 108 9.22 5.84 -33.74
CA LYS A 108 10.25 6.07 -34.76
C LYS A 108 10.99 7.41 -34.59
N GLU A 109 10.41 8.35 -33.83
CA GLU A 109 11.03 9.61 -33.41
C GLU A 109 11.82 9.46 -32.10
N GLY A 110 11.72 8.28 -31.46
CA GLY A 110 12.44 7.92 -30.24
C GLY A 110 11.76 8.42 -28.97
N LYS A 111 10.51 8.85 -29.03
CA LYS A 111 9.72 9.20 -27.87
C LYS A 111 9.13 7.93 -27.26
N ILE A 112 9.18 7.85 -25.92
CA ILE A 112 8.63 6.71 -25.18
C ILE A 112 7.13 6.62 -25.43
N VAL A 113 6.70 5.46 -25.93
CA VAL A 113 5.28 5.15 -26.13
C VAL A 113 4.71 4.61 -24.82
N ARG A 114 3.52 5.08 -24.48
CA ARG A 114 2.81 4.72 -23.25
C ARG A 114 1.55 3.97 -23.60
N ASP A 115 1.21 3.00 -22.77
CA ASP A 115 -0.04 2.27 -22.89
C ASP A 115 -1.24 3.23 -22.82
N THR A 116 -2.24 3.00 -23.66
CA THR A 116 -3.47 3.79 -23.67
C THR A 116 -4.34 3.52 -22.45
N VAL A 117 -4.27 2.29 -21.92
CA VAL A 117 -5.08 1.86 -20.78
C VAL A 117 -4.43 2.29 -19.47
N SER A 118 -3.21 1.84 -19.18
CA SER A 118 -2.56 2.15 -17.89
C SER A 118 -1.85 3.50 -17.86
N ARG A 119 -1.58 4.13 -19.03
CA ARG A 119 -0.75 5.35 -19.17
C ARG A 119 0.73 5.16 -18.78
N GLU A 120 1.14 3.94 -18.51
CA GLU A 120 2.51 3.58 -18.17
C GLU A 120 3.34 3.26 -19.42
N ALA A 121 4.66 3.44 -19.31
CA ALA A 121 5.58 2.91 -20.31
C ALA A 121 5.87 1.42 -20.06
N ARG A 122 6.48 0.77 -21.05
CA ARG A 122 7.05 -0.58 -20.91
C ARG A 122 8.56 -0.50 -20.96
N ARG A 123 9.19 -0.89 -19.86
CA ARG A 123 10.63 -1.16 -19.75
C ARG A 123 10.84 -2.67 -19.87
N ILE A 124 11.79 -3.06 -20.70
CA ILE A 124 12.23 -4.45 -20.90
C ILE A 124 13.54 -4.62 -20.15
N ASP A 125 13.67 -5.71 -19.38
CA ASP A 125 14.83 -5.93 -18.52
C ASP A 125 16.11 -6.17 -19.32
N PHE A 126 16.06 -7.04 -20.34
CA PHE A 126 17.19 -7.27 -21.23
C PHE A 126 16.77 -7.38 -22.68
N LEU A 127 17.53 -6.74 -23.56
CA LEU A 127 17.52 -6.98 -24.99
C LEU A 127 18.90 -7.46 -25.43
N ILE A 128 18.94 -8.43 -26.33
CA ILE A 128 20.16 -8.97 -26.90
C ILE A 128 20.12 -8.74 -28.39
N GLY A 129 21.22 -8.30 -28.97
CA GLY A 129 21.33 -8.04 -30.39
C GLY A 129 22.71 -7.60 -30.80
N THR A 130 22.77 -6.79 -31.85
CA THR A 130 23.95 -6.10 -32.35
C THR A 130 23.65 -4.60 -32.44
N ASP A 131 24.58 -3.81 -32.98
CA ASP A 131 24.32 -2.39 -33.27
C ASP A 131 23.24 -2.18 -34.35
N ARG A 132 22.82 -3.23 -35.06
CA ARG A 132 21.91 -3.13 -36.20
C ARG A 132 20.56 -3.77 -35.96
N GLU A 133 20.49 -4.79 -35.12
CA GLU A 133 19.28 -5.58 -34.92
C GLU A 133 19.14 -6.10 -33.50
N ILE A 134 17.89 -6.20 -33.05
CA ILE A 134 17.51 -6.95 -31.84
C ILE A 134 17.24 -8.40 -32.24
N MET A 135 17.77 -9.34 -31.47
CA MET A 135 17.62 -10.79 -31.67
C MET A 135 16.78 -11.46 -30.58
N LYS A 136 16.84 -10.94 -29.34
CA LYS A 136 16.09 -11.52 -28.22
C LYS A 136 15.67 -10.43 -27.22
N SER A 137 14.55 -10.66 -26.56
CA SER A 137 14.03 -9.83 -25.47
C SER A 137 13.66 -10.72 -24.28
N ILE A 138 14.06 -10.30 -23.08
CA ILE A 138 13.92 -11.10 -21.86
C ILE A 138 13.36 -10.21 -20.75
N GLU A 139 12.39 -10.75 -20.03
CA GLU A 139 11.90 -10.26 -18.74
C GLU A 139 12.30 -11.25 -17.64
N VAL A 140 12.97 -10.77 -16.60
CA VAL A 140 13.38 -11.59 -15.46
C VAL A 140 12.36 -11.47 -14.35
N THR A 141 11.96 -12.59 -13.76
CA THR A 141 10.98 -12.56 -12.68
C THR A 141 11.06 -13.75 -11.75
N SER A 142 10.32 -13.71 -10.65
CA SER A 142 10.22 -14.84 -9.73
C SER A 142 9.40 -15.98 -10.32
N GLU A 143 9.59 -17.18 -9.78
CA GLU A 143 8.94 -18.41 -10.27
C GLU A 143 7.42 -18.33 -10.39
N LYS A 144 6.77 -17.56 -9.51
CA LYS A 144 5.30 -17.54 -9.39
C LYS A 144 4.67 -16.19 -9.73
N ALA A 145 5.47 -15.19 -10.12
CA ALA A 145 4.94 -13.88 -10.45
C ALA A 145 4.06 -13.92 -11.72
N PRO A 146 2.81 -13.43 -11.67
CA PRO A 146 1.99 -13.27 -12.87
C PRO A 146 2.57 -12.17 -13.77
N LYS A 147 2.51 -12.37 -15.09
CA LYS A 147 3.14 -11.49 -16.09
C LYS A 147 2.25 -11.20 -17.30
N GLU A 148 1.04 -11.74 -17.32
CA GLU A 148 0.05 -11.63 -18.40
C GLU A 148 -0.28 -10.16 -18.69
N MET A 149 -0.52 -9.37 -17.64
CA MET A 149 -0.82 -7.94 -17.77
C MET A 149 0.34 -7.13 -18.33
N GLN A 150 1.58 -7.52 -18.02
CA GLN A 150 2.77 -6.85 -18.54
C GLN A 150 2.99 -7.15 -20.02
N LEU A 151 2.78 -8.41 -20.44
CA LEU A 151 2.83 -8.80 -21.85
C LEU A 151 1.72 -8.13 -22.66
N ALA A 152 0.49 -8.09 -22.14
CA ALA A 152 -0.61 -7.39 -22.81
C ALA A 152 -0.36 -5.88 -22.92
N LYS A 153 0.28 -5.28 -21.90
CA LYS A 153 0.72 -3.87 -21.95
C LYS A 153 1.75 -3.65 -23.05
N GLU A 154 2.72 -4.55 -23.17
CA GLU A 154 3.71 -4.50 -24.24
C GLU A 154 3.04 -4.55 -25.61
N GLU A 155 2.16 -5.53 -25.85
CA GLU A 155 1.46 -5.67 -27.13
C GLU A 155 0.71 -4.40 -27.55
N ARG A 156 -0.08 -3.80 -26.64
CA ARG A 156 -0.77 -2.52 -26.91
C ARG A 156 0.18 -1.38 -27.25
N ILE A 157 1.34 -1.30 -26.57
CA ILE A 157 2.36 -0.29 -26.87
C ILE A 157 2.96 -0.53 -28.26
N ARG A 158 3.19 -1.78 -28.64
CA ARG A 158 3.71 -2.15 -29.95
C ARG A 158 2.73 -1.86 -31.09
N GLU A 159 1.44 -2.12 -30.87
CA GLU A 159 0.36 -1.76 -31.80
C GLU A 159 0.28 -0.24 -32.04
N GLN A 160 0.67 0.57 -31.06
CA GLN A 160 0.70 2.03 -31.16
C GLN A 160 1.98 2.59 -31.78
N GLY A 161 2.87 1.73 -32.26
CA GLY A 161 4.15 2.13 -32.88
C GLY A 161 5.34 2.14 -31.93
N GLY A 162 5.20 1.64 -30.69
CA GLY A 162 6.29 1.41 -29.74
C GLY A 162 7.21 0.27 -30.13
N ASN A 163 7.78 0.33 -31.34
CA ASN A 163 8.57 -0.73 -31.97
C ASN A 163 10.03 -0.35 -32.17
N TYR A 164 10.54 0.62 -31.41
CA TYR A 164 11.92 1.06 -31.48
C TYR A 164 12.58 1.04 -30.12
N ILE A 165 13.87 0.78 -30.12
CA ILE A 165 14.74 0.83 -28.95
C ILE A 165 15.78 1.90 -29.18
N ARG A 166 15.94 2.79 -28.21
CA ARG A 166 17.02 3.77 -28.22
C ARG A 166 18.28 3.15 -27.64
N LEU A 167 19.35 3.12 -28.43
CA LEU A 167 20.66 2.66 -28.00
C LEU A 167 21.27 3.67 -27.02
N PRO A 168 21.85 3.21 -25.89
CA PRO A 168 22.34 4.12 -24.84
C PRO A 168 23.59 4.89 -25.26
N GLU A 169 24.47 4.25 -26.06
CA GLU A 169 25.78 4.80 -26.43
C GLU A 169 25.66 5.83 -27.55
N THR A 170 24.84 5.55 -28.56
CA THR A 170 24.73 6.35 -29.77
C THR A 170 23.48 7.23 -29.79
N GLY A 171 22.46 6.90 -28.98
CA GLY A 171 21.14 7.51 -29.06
C GLY A 171 20.33 7.13 -30.31
N GLU A 172 20.89 6.26 -31.16
CA GLU A 172 20.24 5.76 -32.38
C GLU A 172 19.03 4.89 -32.04
N LEU A 173 18.09 4.82 -32.98
CA LEU A 173 16.88 4.02 -32.85
C LEU A 173 17.01 2.78 -33.74
N ILE A 174 16.96 1.63 -33.10
CA ILE A 174 16.89 0.34 -33.80
C ILE A 174 15.47 -0.21 -33.71
N ILE A 175 15.03 -0.86 -34.79
CA ILE A 175 13.72 -1.50 -34.82
C ILE A 175 13.75 -2.68 -33.85
N PHE A 176 12.74 -2.76 -33.00
CA PHE A 176 12.37 -3.98 -32.32
C PHE A 176 11.45 -4.76 -33.28
N PRO A 177 11.88 -5.92 -33.83
CA PRO A 177 11.07 -6.68 -34.77
C PRO A 177 9.79 -7.22 -34.13
N SER A 178 8.68 -7.27 -34.88
CA SER A 178 7.36 -7.71 -34.39
C SER A 178 7.28 -9.22 -34.12
N ASN A 179 8.13 -10.01 -34.77
CA ASN A 179 8.25 -11.45 -34.57
C ASN A 179 9.01 -11.81 -33.29
N ILE A 180 9.72 -10.87 -32.67
CA ILE A 180 10.40 -11.10 -31.39
C ILE A 180 9.44 -10.76 -30.27
N LYS A 181 9.12 -11.77 -29.46
CA LYS A 181 8.32 -11.65 -28.24
C LYS A 181 9.25 -11.71 -27.03
N THR A 182 8.91 -10.96 -25.98
CA THR A 182 9.63 -10.99 -24.71
C THR A 182 9.48 -12.36 -24.06
N GLU A 183 10.61 -13.03 -23.83
CA GLU A 183 10.68 -14.30 -23.09
C GLU A 183 10.67 -14.04 -21.59
N ILE A 184 9.87 -14.80 -20.84
CA ILE A 184 9.84 -14.70 -19.38
C ILE A 184 10.83 -15.71 -18.80
N TRP A 185 11.90 -15.20 -18.21
CA TRP A 185 12.88 -15.99 -17.49
C TRP A 185 12.56 -16.00 -16.00
N ARG A 186 12.08 -17.14 -15.52
CA ARG A 186 11.75 -17.36 -14.12
C ARG A 186 12.99 -17.82 -13.37
N ARG A 187 13.30 -17.15 -12.26
CA ARG A 187 14.44 -17.43 -11.37
C ARG A 187 13.98 -17.39 -9.91
N ALA A 188 14.60 -18.21 -9.07
CA ALA A 188 14.40 -18.17 -7.62
C ALA A 188 14.94 -16.86 -7.03
#